data_AF-A0A9X5GS68-F1
#
_entry.id   AF-A0A9X5GS68-F1
#
_cell.length_a   1.000
_cell.length_b   1.000
_cell.length_c   1.000
_cell.angle_alpha   90.00
_cell.angle_beta   90.00
_cell.angle_gamma   90.00
#
_symmetry.space_group_name_H-M   'P 1'
#
loop_
_entity.id
_entity.type
_entity.pdbx_description
1 polymer ?
#
loop_
_entity_poly.entity_id
_entity_poly.type
_entity_poly.pdbx_seq_one_letter_code
_entity_poly.pdbx_strand_id
1 'polypeptide(L)'
;MDRLQYFLYHISIYDILNILPYIGLAYFIIRRFILHKSPIPSGAFGKVSKELLQKCVVLLKKREKREYEAYTVPDDILRALKENIRDEENLKALLCSICGHLGINGDFIKLVVIDELMTDWAGQISTDLAFTTIRLDLRARYTLDTVIAILAHEAIHLHLYYEGIHLKDTWENEVLTDTAAVYCGFGEYIYRGYAVTQGDFALSYNKVGYIRQEDVRYIQELMAMASA
;
A
#
# COMPACT_ATOMS: atom_id res chain seq x y z
N MET A 1 52.12 14.41 -10.61
CA MET A 1 51.15 15.35 -10.01
C MET A 1 49.82 15.10 -10.66
N ASP A 2 48.87 14.67 -9.85
CA ASP A 2 47.67 13.95 -10.27
C ASP A 2 46.68 14.87 -10.99
N ARG A 3 46.12 14.43 -12.13
CA ARG A 3 45.10 15.20 -12.89
C ARG A 3 43.88 15.58 -12.05
N LEU A 4 43.61 14.81 -10.99
CA LEU A 4 42.58 15.08 -10.00
C LEU A 4 42.86 16.36 -9.19
N GLN A 5 44.11 16.61 -8.81
CA GLN A 5 44.50 17.79 -8.03
C GLN A 5 44.41 19.09 -8.85
N TYR A 6 44.76 19.02 -10.15
CA TYR A 6 44.63 20.18 -11.04
C TYR A 6 43.16 20.57 -11.29
N PHE A 7 42.30 19.56 -11.43
CA PHE A 7 40.86 19.73 -11.60
C PHE A 7 40.20 20.31 -10.34
N LEU A 8 40.54 19.82 -9.15
CA LEU A 8 40.01 20.31 -7.87
C LEU A 8 40.43 21.75 -7.56
N TYR A 9 41.58 22.22 -8.06
CA TYR A 9 42.08 23.59 -7.83
C TYR A 9 41.36 24.64 -8.69
N HIS A 10 40.71 24.23 -9.78
CA HIS A 10 40.04 25.13 -10.73
C HIS A 10 38.51 25.14 -10.59
N ILE A 11 37.96 24.39 -9.63
CA ILE A 11 36.53 24.40 -9.35
C ILE A 11 36.24 25.53 -8.37
N SER A 12 35.60 26.59 -8.85
CA SER A 12 35.08 27.66 -8.01
C SER A 12 33.82 27.19 -7.28
N ILE A 13 33.51 27.80 -6.13
CA ILE A 13 32.19 27.66 -5.47
C ILE A 13 31.06 27.96 -6.45
N TYR A 14 31.28 28.88 -7.39
CA TYR A 14 30.31 29.21 -8.44
C TYR A 14 30.05 28.04 -9.39
N ASP A 15 31.07 27.24 -9.73
CA ASP A 15 30.92 26.07 -10.59
C ASP A 15 30.15 24.95 -9.87
N ILE A 16 30.42 24.77 -8.57
CA ILE A 16 29.68 23.83 -7.71
C ILE A 16 28.20 24.22 -7.64
N LEU A 17 27.90 25.49 -7.36
CA LEU A 17 26.53 26.00 -7.26
C LEU A 17 25.77 25.92 -8.60
N ASN A 18 26.46 26.00 -9.74
CA ASN A 18 25.84 25.83 -11.05
C ASN A 18 25.56 24.37 -11.38
N ILE A 19 26.37 23.42 -10.89
CA ILE A 19 26.20 21.99 -11.18
C ILE A 19 25.18 21.33 -10.23
N LEU A 20 25.08 21.80 -8.98
CA LEU A 20 24.19 21.27 -7.95
C LEU A 20 22.71 21.12 -8.38
N PRO A 21 22.09 22.10 -9.08
CA PRO A 21 20.72 22.01 -9.53
C PRO A 21 20.53 20.91 -10.59
N TYR A 22 21.52 20.71 -11.47
CA TYR A 22 21.47 19.66 -12.50
C TYR A 22 21.67 18.27 -11.90
N ILE A 23 22.50 18.14 -10.87
CA ILE A 23 22.61 16.88 -10.10
C ILE A 23 21.28 16.60 -9.38
N GLY A 24 20.70 17.61 -8.74
CA GLY A 24 19.39 17.50 -8.09
C GLY A 24 18.26 17.15 -9.06
N LEU A 25 18.28 17.75 -10.26
CA LEU A 25 17.31 17.49 -11.33
C LEU A 25 17.50 16.09 -11.93
N ALA A 26 18.74 15.67 -12.18
CA ALA A 26 19.03 14.32 -12.66
C ALA A 26 18.62 13.27 -11.63
N TYR A 27 18.94 13.49 -10.35
CA TYR A 27 18.47 12.66 -9.26
C TYR A 27 16.93 12.61 -9.19
N PHE A 28 16.26 13.77 -9.31
CA PHE A 28 14.81 13.86 -9.35
C PHE A 28 14.21 13.08 -10.53
N ILE A 29 14.75 13.24 -11.74
CA ILE A 29 14.27 12.57 -12.95
C ILE A 29 14.49 11.05 -12.85
N ILE A 30 15.68 10.61 -12.42
CA ILE A 30 15.98 9.19 -12.20
C ILE A 30 15.03 8.62 -11.15
N ARG A 31 14.81 9.33 -10.05
CA ARG A 31 13.89 8.88 -8.99
C ARG A 31 12.43 8.82 -9.45
N ARG A 32 11.98 9.85 -10.18
CA ARG A 32 10.59 10.05 -10.60
C ARG A 32 10.18 9.13 -11.75
N PHE A 33 11.05 8.93 -12.74
CA PHE A 33 10.69 8.28 -14.01
C PHE A 33 11.41 6.94 -14.24
N ILE A 34 12.62 6.74 -13.71
CA ILE A 34 13.34 5.46 -13.85
C ILE A 34 13.01 4.53 -12.69
N LEU A 35 13.05 5.04 -11.46
CA LEU A 35 12.81 4.24 -10.26
C LEU A 35 11.33 4.17 -9.84
N HIS A 36 10.43 4.97 -10.44
CA HIS A 36 9.02 5.09 -10.02
C HIS A 36 8.83 5.26 -8.49
N LYS A 37 9.83 5.81 -7.79
CA LYS A 37 9.78 6.01 -6.35
C LYS A 37 9.15 7.36 -6.06
N SER A 38 7.90 7.35 -5.60
CA SER A 38 7.30 8.52 -4.94
C SER A 38 8.24 9.00 -3.82
N PRO A 39 8.35 10.33 -3.57
CA PRO A 39 9.15 10.86 -2.50
C PRO A 39 8.50 10.55 -1.17
N ILE A 40 8.65 9.32 -0.69
CA ILE A 40 8.30 8.98 0.68
C ILE A 40 9.35 9.66 1.57
N PRO A 41 8.97 10.62 2.43
CA PRO A 41 9.90 11.25 3.35
C PRO A 41 10.46 10.19 4.30
N SER A 42 11.71 10.36 4.75
CA SER A 42 12.40 9.48 5.71
C SER A 42 11.65 9.30 7.04
N GLY A 43 10.64 10.14 7.33
CA GLY A 43 9.71 9.99 8.44
C GLY A 43 8.66 8.87 8.28
N ALA A 44 8.50 8.28 7.09
CA ALA A 44 7.56 7.17 6.85
C ALA A 44 7.97 5.82 7.50
N PHE A 45 9.16 5.77 8.10
CA PHE A 45 9.60 4.68 8.97
C PHE A 45 9.37 4.98 10.45
N GLY A 46 8.90 6.19 10.78
CA GLY A 46 8.51 6.59 12.13
C GLY A 46 7.25 5.87 12.60
N LYS A 47 7.12 5.72 13.93
CA LYS A 47 5.87 5.26 14.54
C LYS A 47 4.75 6.21 14.12
N VAL A 48 3.63 5.67 13.60
CA VAL A 48 2.46 6.48 13.28
C VAL A 48 1.98 7.16 14.57
N SER A 49 1.74 8.46 14.52
CA SER A 49 1.31 9.19 15.72
C SER A 49 -0.13 8.81 16.07
N LYS A 50 -0.43 8.71 17.37
CA LYS A 50 -1.79 8.40 17.83
C LYS A 50 -2.78 9.47 17.41
N GLU A 51 -2.32 10.72 17.34
CA GLU A 51 -3.09 11.87 16.90
C GLU A 51 -3.52 11.73 15.43
N LEU A 52 -2.65 11.19 14.56
CA LEU A 52 -3.00 10.93 13.17
C LEU A 52 -4.04 9.80 13.05
N LEU A 53 -3.88 8.72 13.82
CA LEU A 53 -4.85 7.62 13.84
C LEU A 53 -6.23 8.11 14.33
N GLN A 54 -6.25 8.91 15.39
CA GLN A 54 -7.47 9.56 15.88
C GLN A 54 -8.11 10.46 14.82
N LYS A 55 -7.31 11.32 14.15
CA LYS A 55 -7.77 12.17 13.04
C LYS A 55 -8.41 11.34 11.93
N CYS A 56 -7.80 10.22 11.55
CA CYS A 56 -8.34 9.31 10.53
C CYS A 56 -9.66 8.68 10.98
N VAL A 57 -9.74 8.15 12.19
CA VAL A 57 -10.99 7.57 12.73
C VAL A 57 -12.12 8.62 12.80
N VAL A 58 -11.83 9.84 13.25
CA VAL A 58 -12.82 10.94 13.27
C VAL A 58 -13.27 11.33 11.87
N LEU A 59 -12.34 11.38 10.91
CA LEU A 59 -12.66 11.65 9.51
C LEU A 59 -13.59 10.57 8.94
N LEU A 60 -13.25 9.29 9.16
CA LEU A 60 -14.04 8.14 8.71
C LEU A 60 -15.43 8.17 9.33
N LYS A 61 -15.57 8.32 10.65
CA LYS A 61 -16.88 8.45 11.30
C LYS A 61 -17.77 9.56 10.73
N LYS A 62 -17.16 10.66 10.28
CA LYS A 62 -17.90 11.80 9.72
C LYS A 62 -18.33 11.58 8.27
N ARG A 63 -17.54 10.83 7.50
CA ARG A 63 -17.65 10.77 6.03
C ARG A 63 -18.15 9.41 5.55
N GLU A 64 -17.71 8.35 6.19
CA GLU A 64 -18.22 7.00 5.98
C GLU A 64 -19.62 6.90 6.56
N LYS A 65 -20.57 6.48 5.72
CA LYS A 65 -21.99 6.41 6.07
C LYS A 65 -22.44 5.00 6.38
N ARG A 66 -21.64 4.01 6.00
CA ARG A 66 -21.93 2.60 6.22
C ARG A 66 -21.31 2.14 7.52
N GLU A 67 -22.06 1.29 8.21
CA GLU A 67 -21.52 0.49 9.30
C GLU A 67 -21.04 -0.83 8.72
N TYR A 68 -19.89 -1.29 9.19
CA TYR A 68 -19.27 -2.52 8.72
C TYR A 68 -19.17 -3.51 9.87
N GLU A 69 -19.60 -4.73 9.61
CA GLU A 69 -19.26 -5.88 10.45
C GLU A 69 -17.84 -6.36 10.13
N ALA A 70 -17.30 -7.23 10.99
CA ALA A 70 -16.03 -7.87 10.73
C ALA A 70 -16.11 -8.72 9.46
N TYR A 71 -15.25 -8.43 8.49
CA TYR A 71 -15.18 -9.19 7.26
C TYR A 71 -14.68 -10.61 7.54
N THR A 72 -15.33 -11.59 6.92
CA THR A 72 -14.90 -12.98 6.94
C THR A 72 -14.86 -13.49 5.51
N VAL A 73 -13.73 -14.08 5.10
CA VAL A 73 -13.61 -14.70 3.78
C VAL A 73 -14.56 -15.91 3.70
N PRO A 74 -15.36 -16.06 2.62
CA PRO A 74 -16.20 -17.24 2.40
C PRO A 74 -15.40 -18.56 2.45
N ASP A 75 -15.98 -19.58 3.09
CA ASP A 75 -15.30 -20.85 3.39
C ASP A 75 -14.86 -21.65 2.15
N ASP A 76 -15.59 -21.52 1.05
CA ASP A 76 -15.24 -22.10 -0.26
C ASP A 76 -13.98 -21.44 -0.83
N ILE A 77 -13.95 -20.11 -0.89
CA ILE A 77 -12.78 -19.34 -1.34
C ILE A 77 -11.57 -19.60 -0.43
N LEU A 78 -11.79 -19.59 0.89
CA LEU A 78 -10.75 -19.80 1.89
C LEU A 78 -10.10 -21.19 1.76
N ARG A 79 -10.89 -22.24 1.48
CA ARG A 79 -10.37 -23.59 1.27
C ARG A 79 -9.60 -23.69 -0.04
N ALA A 80 -10.13 -23.17 -1.14
CA ALA A 80 -9.47 -23.19 -2.43
C ALA A 80 -8.11 -22.48 -2.39
N LEU A 81 -8.03 -21.31 -1.76
CA LEU A 81 -6.77 -20.56 -1.63
C LEU A 81 -5.78 -21.18 -0.63
N LYS A 82 -6.24 -22.01 0.31
CA LYS A 82 -5.34 -22.81 1.15
C LYS A 82 -4.68 -23.95 0.37
N GLU A 83 -5.37 -24.49 -0.63
CA GLU A 83 -4.81 -25.52 -1.53
C GLU A 83 -3.83 -24.89 -2.53
N ASN A 84 -4.22 -23.77 -3.14
CA ASN A 84 -3.38 -23.02 -4.05
C ASN A 84 -3.57 -21.51 -3.93
N ILE A 85 -2.68 -20.86 -3.17
CA ILE A 85 -2.70 -19.40 -2.97
C ILE A 85 -2.40 -18.60 -4.25
N ARG A 86 -1.88 -19.24 -5.30
CA ARG A 86 -1.55 -18.61 -6.59
C ARG A 86 -2.66 -18.73 -7.63
N ASP A 87 -3.77 -19.39 -7.29
CA ASP A 87 -4.85 -19.58 -8.24
C ASP A 87 -5.55 -18.25 -8.55
N GLU A 88 -5.39 -17.76 -9.78
CA GLU A 88 -5.87 -16.43 -10.18
C GLU A 88 -7.40 -16.31 -10.11
N GLU A 89 -8.14 -17.37 -10.42
CA GLU A 89 -9.61 -17.38 -10.35
C GLU A 89 -10.08 -17.24 -8.90
N ASN A 90 -9.48 -17.99 -7.98
CA ASN A 90 -9.82 -17.90 -6.56
C ASN A 90 -9.34 -16.58 -5.92
N LEU A 91 -8.20 -16.04 -6.35
CA LEU A 91 -7.74 -14.71 -5.93
C LEU A 91 -8.68 -13.61 -6.44
N LYS A 92 -9.18 -13.75 -7.67
CA LYS A 92 -10.19 -12.87 -8.23
C LYS A 92 -11.51 -12.98 -7.49
N ALA A 93 -11.94 -14.19 -7.13
CA ALA A 93 -13.13 -14.41 -6.30
C ALA A 93 -12.98 -13.77 -4.92
N LEU A 94 -11.80 -13.90 -4.29
CA LEU A 94 -11.47 -13.22 -3.03
C LEU A 94 -11.57 -11.70 -3.17
N LEU A 95 -10.98 -11.12 -4.21
CA LEU A 95 -11.10 -9.68 -4.47
C LEU A 95 -12.57 -9.26 -4.63
N CYS A 96 -13.37 -10.03 -5.37
CA CYS A 96 -14.79 -9.71 -5.55
C CYS A 96 -15.57 -9.81 -4.23
N SER A 97 -15.25 -10.76 -3.37
CA SER A 97 -15.82 -10.88 -2.03
C SER A 97 -15.47 -9.67 -1.15
N ILE A 98 -14.19 -9.25 -1.14
CA ILE A 98 -13.73 -8.05 -0.41
C ILE A 98 -14.43 -6.79 -0.94
N CYS A 99 -14.51 -6.62 -2.26
CA CYS A 99 -15.22 -5.49 -2.86
C CYS A 99 -16.71 -5.53 -2.57
N GLY A 100 -17.33 -6.71 -2.57
CA GLY A 100 -18.74 -6.89 -2.21
C GLY A 100 -19.04 -6.46 -0.78
N HIS A 101 -18.14 -6.75 0.16
CA HIS A 101 -18.21 -6.24 1.54
C HIS A 101 -18.19 -4.71 1.61
N LEU A 102 -17.41 -4.07 0.73
CA LEU A 102 -17.36 -2.61 0.56
C LEU A 102 -18.51 -2.06 -0.32
N GLY A 103 -19.41 -2.91 -0.82
CA GLY A 103 -20.47 -2.57 -1.76
C GLY A 103 -19.96 -2.01 -3.09
N ILE A 104 -18.78 -2.44 -3.52
CA ILE A 104 -18.19 -2.18 -4.84
C ILE A 104 -18.41 -3.42 -5.70
N ASN A 105 -18.82 -3.24 -6.96
CA ASN A 105 -18.87 -4.34 -7.90
C ASN A 105 -17.45 -4.74 -8.34
N GLY A 106 -16.96 -5.84 -7.77
CA GLY A 106 -15.63 -6.36 -8.05
C GLY A 106 -15.44 -6.90 -9.46
N ASP A 107 -16.50 -7.25 -10.20
CA ASP A 107 -16.41 -7.89 -11.53
C ASP A 107 -15.67 -7.00 -12.54
N PHE A 108 -15.81 -5.68 -12.42
CA PHE A 108 -15.16 -4.69 -13.28
C PHE A 108 -13.71 -4.35 -12.84
N ILE A 109 -13.18 -5.00 -11.83
CA ILE A 109 -11.81 -4.76 -11.36
C ILE A 109 -10.89 -5.83 -11.94
N LYS A 110 -9.93 -5.45 -12.77
CA LYS A 110 -8.94 -6.39 -13.31
C LYS A 110 -7.92 -6.70 -12.22
N LEU A 111 -7.78 -7.98 -11.84
CA LEU A 111 -6.68 -8.43 -10.98
C LEU A 111 -5.53 -8.91 -11.86
N VAL A 112 -4.34 -8.39 -11.63
CA VAL A 112 -3.11 -8.83 -12.29
C VAL A 112 -2.17 -9.40 -11.24
N VAL A 113 -1.93 -10.70 -11.31
CA VAL A 113 -0.99 -11.38 -10.40
C VAL A 113 0.39 -11.39 -11.04
N ILE A 114 1.38 -10.90 -10.30
CA ILE A 114 2.79 -10.88 -10.72
C ILE A 114 3.52 -11.87 -9.82
N ASP A 115 4.14 -12.90 -10.40
CA ASP A 115 4.97 -13.86 -9.68
C ASP A 115 6.46 -13.57 -9.97
N GLU A 116 7.27 -13.38 -8.92
CA GLU A 116 8.73 -13.16 -9.03
C GLU A 116 9.43 -14.32 -9.76
N LEU A 117 8.87 -15.54 -9.81
CA LEU A 117 9.43 -16.65 -10.61
C LEU A 117 9.32 -16.45 -12.14
N MET A 118 8.53 -15.49 -12.60
CA MET A 118 8.19 -15.29 -14.02
C MET A 118 8.94 -14.13 -14.70
N THR A 119 9.96 -13.52 -14.09
CA THR A 119 10.67 -12.39 -14.71
C THR A 119 11.66 -12.82 -15.79
N ASP A 120 11.13 -13.24 -16.94
CA ASP A 120 11.83 -13.24 -18.25
C ASP A 120 11.00 -12.51 -19.34
N TRP A 121 9.95 -11.77 -18.97
CA TRP A 121 9.13 -11.04 -19.94
C TRP A 121 9.66 -9.63 -20.18
N ALA A 122 10.36 -9.47 -21.30
CA ALA A 122 10.57 -8.20 -21.96
C ALA A 122 9.20 -7.60 -22.36
N GLY A 123 8.74 -6.62 -21.58
CA GLY A 123 7.82 -5.53 -21.92
C GLY A 123 6.59 -5.84 -22.78
N GLN A 124 5.40 -5.66 -22.19
CA GLN A 124 4.17 -5.36 -22.95
C GLN A 124 3.31 -4.33 -22.21
N ILE A 125 2.83 -3.32 -22.96
CA ILE A 125 1.85 -2.34 -22.50
C ILE A 125 0.48 -2.81 -23.01
N SER A 126 -0.49 -3.02 -22.12
CA SER A 126 -1.91 -3.10 -22.50
C SER A 126 -2.67 -1.96 -21.83
N THR A 127 -3.17 -1.03 -22.63
CA THR A 127 -3.98 0.10 -22.20
C THR A 127 -5.45 -0.31 -22.18
N ASP A 128 -5.93 -0.87 -21.06
CA ASP A 128 -7.37 -1.05 -20.84
C ASP A 128 -7.89 0.12 -19.99
N LEU A 129 -8.28 1.22 -20.65
CA LEU A 129 -8.83 2.43 -20.01
C LEU A 129 -10.20 2.22 -19.34
N ALA A 130 -10.80 1.03 -19.42
CA ALA A 130 -12.16 0.75 -18.97
C ALA A 130 -12.26 0.08 -17.59
N PHE A 131 -11.15 -0.46 -17.04
CA PHE A 131 -11.18 -1.24 -15.81
C PHE A 131 -10.18 -0.71 -14.78
N THR A 132 -10.63 -0.59 -13.52
CA THR A 132 -9.72 -0.40 -12.38
C THR A 132 -8.84 -1.64 -12.28
N THR A 133 -7.51 -1.47 -12.28
CA THR A 133 -6.57 -2.59 -12.21
C THR A 133 -5.90 -2.64 -10.84
N ILE A 134 -6.02 -3.77 -10.15
CA ILE A 134 -5.28 -4.07 -8.92
C ILE A 134 -4.16 -5.05 -9.29
N ARG A 135 -2.94 -4.75 -8.82
CA ARG A 135 -1.77 -5.60 -9.04
C ARG A 135 -1.38 -6.27 -7.74
N LEU A 136 -1.23 -7.58 -7.76
CA LEU A 136 -0.81 -8.38 -6.62
C LEU A 136 0.54 -9.04 -6.92
N ASP A 137 1.58 -8.60 -6.23
CA ASP A 137 2.91 -9.21 -6.25
C ASP A 137 2.94 -10.38 -5.25
N LEU A 138 2.77 -11.61 -5.74
CA LEU A 138 2.75 -12.81 -4.89
C LEU A 138 4.16 -13.31 -4.66
N ARG A 139 4.66 -13.09 -3.44
CA ARG A 139 5.96 -13.59 -3.02
C ARG A 139 5.84 -14.94 -2.34
N ALA A 140 6.85 -15.78 -2.50
CA ALA A 140 6.87 -17.12 -1.92
C ALA A 140 6.68 -17.17 -0.38
N ARG A 141 6.97 -16.06 0.32
CA ARG A 141 6.84 -15.94 1.78
C ARG A 141 5.46 -15.46 2.25
N TYR A 142 4.57 -15.05 1.35
CA TYR A 142 3.27 -14.50 1.74
C TYR A 142 2.34 -15.61 2.20
N THR A 143 1.75 -15.42 3.38
CA THR A 143 0.67 -16.26 3.86
C THR A 143 -0.65 -15.80 3.25
N LEU A 144 -1.69 -16.64 3.35
CA LEU A 144 -3.02 -16.26 2.90
C LEU A 144 -3.54 -15.01 3.62
N ASP A 145 -3.26 -14.86 4.92
CA ASP A 145 -3.60 -13.64 5.67
C ASP A 145 -2.88 -12.40 5.10
N THR A 146 -1.62 -12.51 4.68
CA THR A 146 -0.89 -11.42 4.01
C THR A 146 -1.56 -11.06 2.68
N VAL A 147 -1.96 -12.04 1.87
CA VAL A 147 -2.64 -11.78 0.59
C VAL A 147 -3.99 -11.11 0.80
N ILE A 148 -4.78 -11.58 1.76
CA ILE A 148 -6.06 -10.96 2.11
C ILE A 148 -5.85 -9.52 2.58
N ALA A 149 -4.83 -9.26 3.41
CA ALA A 149 -4.50 -7.92 3.87
C ALA A 149 -4.13 -6.98 2.71
N ILE A 150 -3.31 -7.42 1.75
CA ILE A 150 -2.95 -6.63 0.56
C ILE A 150 -4.20 -6.31 -0.26
N LEU A 151 -5.02 -7.31 -0.58
CA LEU A 151 -6.21 -7.10 -1.40
C LEU A 151 -7.24 -6.18 -0.70
N ALA A 152 -7.38 -6.30 0.62
CA ALA A 152 -8.21 -5.40 1.41
C ALA A 152 -7.67 -3.96 1.37
N HIS A 153 -6.36 -3.76 1.51
CA HIS A 153 -5.72 -2.44 1.41
C HIS A 153 -6.01 -1.78 0.05
N GLU A 154 -5.79 -2.50 -1.04
CA GLU A 154 -6.03 -1.98 -2.40
C GLU A 154 -7.52 -1.72 -2.68
N ALA A 155 -8.41 -2.58 -2.17
CA ALA A 155 -9.86 -2.36 -2.29
C ALA A 155 -10.32 -1.12 -1.49
N ILE A 156 -9.70 -0.85 -0.35
CA ILE A 156 -10.00 0.34 0.47
C ILE A 156 -9.52 1.62 -0.22
N HIS A 157 -8.38 1.60 -0.91
CA HIS A 157 -7.98 2.72 -1.77
C HIS A 157 -9.07 3.09 -2.77
N LEU A 158 -9.64 2.07 -3.43
CA LEU A 158 -10.74 2.27 -4.38
C LEU A 158 -12.02 2.79 -3.70
N HIS A 159 -12.36 2.24 -2.54
CA HIS A 159 -13.51 2.68 -1.75
C HIS A 159 -13.41 4.14 -1.33
N LEU A 160 -12.28 4.53 -0.72
CA LEU A 160 -12.03 5.91 -0.29
C LEU A 160 -12.04 6.88 -1.49
N TYR A 161 -11.53 6.44 -2.63
CA TYR A 161 -11.63 7.21 -3.88
C TYR A 161 -13.08 7.46 -4.30
N TYR A 162 -13.94 6.43 -4.32
CA TYR A 162 -15.35 6.57 -4.67
C TYR A 162 -16.16 7.42 -3.67
N GLU A 163 -15.84 7.34 -2.39
CA GLU A 163 -16.46 8.18 -1.34
C GLU A 163 -15.84 9.60 -1.27
N GLY A 164 -14.79 9.87 -2.07
CA GLY A 164 -14.08 11.15 -2.10
C GLY A 164 -13.39 11.49 -0.77
N ILE A 165 -12.99 10.48 -0.01
CA ILE A 165 -12.31 10.61 1.28
C ILE A 165 -10.80 10.49 1.02
N HIS A 166 -10.05 11.55 1.27
CA HIS A 166 -8.60 11.54 1.11
C HIS A 166 -7.93 12.59 2.00
N LEU A 167 -6.64 12.36 2.29
CA LEU A 167 -5.74 13.35 2.85
C LEU A 167 -4.80 13.87 1.75
N LYS A 168 -4.34 15.10 1.89
CA LYS A 168 -3.48 15.75 0.89
C LYS A 168 -2.06 15.17 0.87
N ASP A 169 -1.55 14.83 2.05
CA ASP A 169 -0.23 14.22 2.17
C ASP A 169 -0.32 12.74 1.83
N THR A 170 0.58 12.26 0.95
CA THR A 170 0.56 10.88 0.48
C THR A 170 0.75 9.89 1.63
N TRP A 171 1.65 10.18 2.57
CA TRP A 171 1.90 9.27 3.68
C TRP A 171 0.74 9.24 4.67
N GLU A 172 0.18 10.41 5.03
CA GLU A 172 -1.03 10.45 5.85
C GLU A 172 -2.19 9.71 5.16
N ASN A 173 -2.29 9.81 3.83
CA ASN A 173 -3.34 9.13 3.07
C ASN A 173 -3.20 7.61 3.10
N GLU A 174 -2.00 7.05 3.03
CA GLU A 174 -1.81 5.60 3.22
C GLU A 174 -2.14 5.15 4.65
N VAL A 175 -1.81 5.96 5.66
CA VAL A 175 -2.23 5.70 7.05
C VAL A 175 -3.75 5.74 7.17
N LEU A 176 -4.42 6.66 6.47
CA LEU A 176 -5.88 6.69 6.39
C LEU A 176 -6.42 5.42 5.72
N THR A 177 -5.82 4.94 4.63
CA THR A 177 -6.21 3.69 3.95
C THR A 177 -6.10 2.49 4.90
N ASP A 178 -4.97 2.31 5.58
CA ASP A 178 -4.80 1.26 6.59
C ASP A 178 -5.82 1.38 7.72
N THR A 179 -6.05 2.60 8.21
CA THR A 179 -7.04 2.86 9.26
C THR A 179 -8.46 2.54 8.78
N ALA A 180 -8.77 2.87 7.53
CA ALA A 180 -10.05 2.57 6.90
C ALA A 180 -10.24 1.07 6.68
N ALA A 181 -9.19 0.31 6.38
CA ALA A 181 -9.27 -1.15 6.31
C ALA A 181 -9.69 -1.75 7.65
N VAL A 182 -9.10 -1.28 8.76
CA VAL A 182 -9.53 -1.69 10.10
C VAL A 182 -10.97 -1.25 10.36
N TYR A 183 -11.31 0.00 10.03
CA TYR A 183 -12.65 0.58 10.22
C TYR A 183 -13.74 -0.18 9.47
N CYS A 184 -13.46 -0.62 8.24
CA CYS A 184 -14.40 -1.35 7.39
C CYS A 184 -14.45 -2.86 7.70
N GLY A 185 -13.89 -3.30 8.82
CA GLY A 185 -14.02 -4.68 9.29
C GLY A 185 -12.90 -5.64 8.91
N PHE A 186 -11.83 -5.19 8.26
CA PHE A 186 -10.69 -6.05 7.88
C PHE A 186 -9.60 -6.15 8.95
N GLY A 187 -9.84 -5.61 10.16
CA GLY A 187 -8.83 -5.46 11.22
C GLY A 187 -8.04 -6.73 11.55
N GLU A 188 -8.71 -7.88 11.64
CA GLU A 188 -8.06 -9.17 11.95
C GLU A 188 -7.09 -9.64 10.85
N TYR A 189 -7.42 -9.38 9.58
CA TYR A 189 -6.54 -9.73 8.46
C TYR A 189 -5.35 -8.78 8.37
N ILE A 190 -5.57 -7.48 8.59
CA ILE A 190 -4.48 -6.49 8.67
C ILE A 190 -3.53 -6.84 9.83
N TYR A 191 -4.07 -7.15 11.01
CA TYR A 191 -3.28 -7.53 12.17
C TYR A 191 -2.40 -8.77 11.92
N ARG A 192 -2.96 -9.84 11.34
CA ARG A 192 -2.24 -11.08 11.06
C ARG A 192 -1.29 -10.97 9.88
N GLY A 193 -1.74 -10.37 8.78
CA GLY A 193 -0.96 -10.20 7.55
C GLY A 193 0.29 -9.35 7.75
N TYR A 194 0.22 -8.33 8.61
CA TYR A 194 1.35 -7.43 8.87
C TYR A 194 2.34 -7.99 9.92
N ALA A 195 1.98 -9.07 10.64
CA ALA A 195 2.87 -9.75 11.59
C ALA A 195 4.08 -10.37 10.88
N VAL A 196 3.84 -10.99 9.73
CA VAL A 196 4.83 -11.78 8.96
C VAL A 196 5.89 -10.90 8.30
N THR A 197 5.55 -9.63 8.02
CA THR A 197 6.44 -8.70 7.30
C THR A 197 7.45 -7.98 8.23
N GLN A 198 7.41 -8.23 9.54
CA GLN A 198 8.39 -7.68 10.49
C GLN A 198 9.70 -8.49 10.56
N GLY A 199 9.70 -9.73 10.05
CA GLY A 199 10.90 -10.55 9.88
C GLY A 199 11.55 -10.32 8.52
N ASP A 200 12.80 -9.86 8.54
CA ASP A 200 13.73 -9.64 7.42
C ASP A 200 13.52 -8.41 6.50
N PHE A 201 14.46 -7.47 6.65
CA PHE A 201 14.82 -6.38 5.73
C PHE A 201 13.70 -5.43 5.27
N ALA A 202 13.34 -4.51 6.17
CA ALA A 202 12.61 -3.27 5.88
C ALA A 202 13.44 -2.23 5.07
N LEU A 203 14.13 -2.67 4.01
CA LEU A 203 14.93 -1.81 3.11
C LEU A 203 14.49 -1.87 1.64
N SER A 204 13.42 -2.61 1.34
CA SER A 204 12.71 -2.50 0.06
C SER A 204 11.32 -1.92 0.31
N TYR A 205 10.81 -1.18 -0.67
CA TYR A 205 9.55 -0.42 -0.69
C TYR A 205 8.28 -1.32 -0.64
N ASN A 206 8.36 -2.45 0.08
CA ASN A 206 7.44 -3.58 0.03
C ASN A 206 6.87 -3.88 1.43
N LYS A 207 6.51 -2.83 2.18
CA LYS A 207 5.81 -2.97 3.45
C LYS A 207 4.32 -3.07 3.12
N VAL A 208 3.70 -4.19 3.47
CA VAL A 208 2.29 -4.49 3.16
C VAL A 208 1.29 -3.56 3.88
N GLY A 209 1.79 -2.67 4.76
CA GLY A 209 1.12 -1.43 5.16
C GLY A 209 1.95 -0.56 6.08
N TYR A 210 1.44 0.63 6.37
CA TYR A 210 2.12 1.71 7.09
C TYR A 210 1.87 1.65 8.60
N ILE A 211 0.74 1.10 9.04
CA ILE A 211 0.43 0.89 10.47
C ILE A 211 1.03 -0.42 11.04
N ARG A 212 1.16 -0.50 12.37
CA ARG A 212 1.64 -1.69 13.10
C ARG A 212 0.48 -2.42 13.78
N GLN A 213 0.74 -3.63 14.26
CA GLN A 213 -0.22 -4.39 15.08
C GLN A 213 -0.71 -3.62 16.32
N GLU A 214 0.18 -2.84 16.97
CA GLU A 214 -0.18 -1.96 18.08
C GLU A 214 -1.17 -0.86 17.66
N ASP A 215 -1.03 -0.36 16.43
CA ASP A 215 -1.89 0.68 15.88
C ASP A 215 -3.27 0.12 15.51
N VAL A 216 -3.34 -1.11 14.97
CA VAL A 216 -4.61 -1.80 14.69
C VAL A 216 -5.45 -1.92 15.96
N ARG A 217 -4.85 -2.40 17.05
CA ARG A 217 -5.55 -2.52 18.35
C ARG A 217 -6.03 -1.17 18.84
N TYR A 218 -5.18 -0.14 18.74
CA TYR A 218 -5.55 1.22 19.13
C TYR A 218 -6.72 1.78 18.31
N ILE A 219 -6.77 1.51 17.00
CA ILE A 219 -7.89 1.90 16.14
C ILE A 219 -9.18 1.19 16.59
N GLN A 220 -9.13 -0.11 16.87
CA GLN A 220 -10.28 -0.87 17.38
C GLN A 220 -10.80 -0.29 18.71
N GLU A 221 -9.91 0.09 19.63
CA GLU A 221 -10.27 0.77 20.88
C GLU A 221 -10.97 2.12 20.60
N LEU A 222 -10.45 2.93 19.67
CA LEU A 222 -11.06 4.21 19.27
C LEU A 222 -12.43 4.05 18.62
N MET A 223 -12.67 2.95 17.92
CA MET A 223 -13.98 2.62 17.37
C MET A 223 -14.94 2.25 18.49
N ALA A 224 -14.55 1.33 19.38
CA ALA A 224 -15.38 0.87 20.49
C ALA A 224 -15.76 2.00 21.47
N MET A 225 -14.82 2.89 21.82
CA MET A 225 -15.07 4.01 22.72
C MET A 225 -16.06 5.05 22.19
N ALA A 226 -16.32 5.08 20.88
CA ALA A 226 -17.26 6.01 20.29
C ALA A 226 -18.62 5.40 19.95
N SER A 227 -18.75 4.08 20.09
CA SER A 227 -20.02 3.36 20.01
C SER A 227 -20.70 3.23 21.39
N ALA A 228 -20.04 3.68 22.46
CA ALA A 228 -20.53 3.76 23.83
C ALA A 228 -21.00 5.19 24.18
#